data_AF-A0A170XJ67-F1
#
_entry.id   AF-A0A170XJ67-F1
#
_cell.length_a   1.000
_cell.length_b   1.000
_cell.length_c   1.000
_cell.angle_alpha   90.00
_cell.angle_beta   90.00
_cell.angle_gamma   90.00
#
_symmetry.space_group_name_H-M   'P 1'
#
loop_
_entity.id
_entity.type
_entity.pdbx_description
1 polymer ?
#
loop_
_entity_poly.entity_id
_entity_poly.type
_entity_poly.pdbx_seq_one_letter_code
_entity_poly.pdbx_strand_id
1 'polypeptide(L)'
;MTYTNYPCYRHLGQVAARLARFVPAKSRQWATGNYLLDYEDPDRAYGGFIQTLLIASERTGLPNVFMFMVEKHSLGHTRYYALYLKVEGLAAALYEELHKISHIETQKEKISRVLDVLMNLKVSTENPENLHLELILKIDGRTIVSQYMNQTSFSNWTKVVKKLSSLYFEFSMNYQSLNFPVIISTSRPSDIGTPSLIQIRS
;
A
#
# COMPACT_ATOMS: atom_id res chain seq x y z
N MET A 1 1.68 5.62 -18.46
CA MET A 1 0.64 6.62 -18.74
C MET A 1 0.44 6.90 -20.24
N THR A 2 1.43 6.72 -21.13
CA THR A 2 1.26 6.97 -22.58
C THR A 2 0.17 6.14 -23.25
N TYR A 3 -0.11 4.94 -22.72
CA TYR A 3 -1.11 4.00 -23.23
C TYR A 3 -2.25 3.78 -22.22
N THR A 4 -2.70 4.85 -21.57
CA THR A 4 -3.81 4.76 -20.62
C THR A 4 -5.13 4.56 -21.37
N ASN A 5 -5.89 3.55 -20.95
CA ASN A 5 -7.26 3.32 -21.38
C ASN A 5 -8.27 4.01 -20.45
N TYR A 6 -7.84 4.53 -19.29
CA TYR A 6 -8.74 5.16 -18.34
C TYR A 6 -9.23 6.56 -18.79
N PRO A 7 -10.55 6.85 -18.79
CA PRO A 7 -11.11 8.08 -19.37
C PRO A 7 -10.57 9.35 -18.72
N CYS A 8 -10.52 9.37 -17.39
CA CYS A 8 -10.10 10.54 -16.63
C CYS A 8 -8.64 10.92 -16.92
N TYR A 9 -7.82 9.96 -17.36
CA TYR A 9 -6.40 10.17 -17.67
C TYR A 9 -6.12 10.30 -19.17
N ARG A 10 -7.13 10.23 -20.05
CA ARG A 10 -6.95 10.29 -21.51
C ARG A 10 -6.17 11.53 -21.98
N HIS A 11 -6.50 12.70 -21.44
CA HIS A 11 -5.78 13.94 -21.75
C HIS A 11 -4.31 13.89 -21.29
N LEU A 12 -4.07 13.40 -20.07
CA LEU A 12 -2.72 13.24 -19.53
C LEU A 12 -1.91 12.22 -20.32
N GLY A 13 -2.53 11.14 -20.80
CA GLY A 13 -1.90 10.16 -21.68
C GLY A 13 -1.45 10.76 -23.01
N GLN A 14 -2.25 11.63 -23.62
CA GLN A 14 -1.89 12.33 -24.86
C GLN A 14 -0.68 13.27 -24.66
N VAL A 15 -0.67 14.03 -23.55
CA VAL A 15 0.45 14.90 -23.20
C VAL A 15 1.71 14.06 -22.93
N ALA A 16 1.59 12.98 -22.15
CA ALA A 16 2.69 12.06 -21.87
C ALA A 16 3.25 11.44 -23.15
N ALA A 17 2.39 11.08 -24.12
CA ALA A 17 2.81 10.53 -25.41
C ALA A 17 3.60 11.53 -26.25
N ARG A 18 3.28 12.83 -26.16
CA ARG A 18 4.08 13.89 -26.80
C ARG A 18 5.44 14.05 -26.14
N LEU A 19 5.48 14.06 -24.80
CA LEU A 19 6.73 14.18 -24.04
C LEU A 19 7.65 12.97 -24.22
N ALA A 20 7.09 11.76 -24.29
CA ALA A 20 7.85 10.53 -24.49
C ALA A 20 8.67 10.50 -25.79
N ARG A 21 8.33 11.34 -26.78
CA ARG A 21 9.11 11.48 -28.03
C ARG A 21 10.45 12.17 -27.82
N PHE A 22 10.60 12.97 -26.76
CA PHE A 22 11.81 13.76 -26.49
C PHE A 22 12.67 13.16 -25.38
N VAL A 23 12.13 12.24 -24.59
CA VAL A 23 12.84 11.63 -23.45
C VAL A 23 13.35 10.25 -23.87
N PRO A 24 14.68 10.00 -23.86
CA PRO A 24 15.21 8.69 -24.16
C PRO A 24 14.74 7.67 -23.12
N ALA A 25 14.37 6.47 -23.58
CA ALA A 25 14.00 5.38 -22.70
C ALA A 25 15.20 4.98 -21.83
N LYS A 26 15.16 5.31 -20.54
CA LYS A 26 16.15 4.81 -19.57
C LYS A 26 15.85 3.34 -19.27
N SER A 27 16.91 2.53 -19.14
CA SER A 27 16.79 1.13 -18.70
C SER A 27 16.11 1.05 -17.33
N ARG A 28 15.14 0.14 -17.18
CA ARG A 28 14.33 -0.05 -15.97
C ARG A 28 15.21 -0.24 -14.73
N GLN A 29 15.30 0.78 -13.88
CA GLN A 29 15.70 0.58 -12.49
C GLN A 29 14.48 0.05 -11.74
N TRP A 30 14.53 -1.22 -11.32
CA TRP A 30 13.42 -1.86 -10.61
C TRP A 30 13.12 -1.18 -9.27
N ALA A 31 14.14 -0.53 -8.68
CA ALA A 31 14.07 0.07 -7.35
C ALA A 31 13.34 1.43 -7.31
N THR A 32 13.47 2.27 -8.34
CA THR A 32 12.74 3.53 -8.45
C THR A 32 11.92 3.53 -9.73
N GLY A 33 10.60 3.55 -9.60
CA GLY A 33 9.73 3.47 -10.77
C GLY A 33 8.27 3.76 -10.45
N ASN A 34 7.56 4.24 -11.46
CA ASN A 34 6.12 4.43 -11.43
C ASN A 34 5.46 3.47 -12.41
N TYR A 35 4.79 2.46 -11.87
CA TYR A 35 4.12 1.40 -12.62
C TYR A 35 2.62 1.64 -12.58
N LEU A 36 2.00 1.69 -13.76
CA LEU A 36 0.58 1.98 -13.90
C LEU A 36 -0.06 0.90 -14.74
N LEU A 37 -1.18 0.39 -14.26
CA LEU A 37 -2.02 -0.60 -14.92
C LEU A 37 -3.45 -0.07 -14.90
N ASP A 38 -4.09 -0.03 -16.06
CA ASP A 38 -5.47 0.41 -16.16
C ASP A 38 -6.30 -0.46 -17.09
N TYR A 39 -7.60 -0.43 -16.84
CA TYR A 39 -8.61 -1.17 -17.57
C TYR A 39 -9.89 -0.34 -17.61
N GLU A 40 -10.55 -0.33 -18.76
CA GLU A 40 -11.90 0.22 -18.93
C GLU A 40 -12.71 -0.71 -19.83
N ASP A 41 -13.95 -0.96 -19.45
CA ASP A 41 -14.98 -1.53 -20.32
C ASP A 41 -15.83 -0.39 -20.92
N PRO A 42 -15.70 -0.10 -22.23
CA PRO A 42 -16.39 1.03 -22.85
C PRO A 42 -17.91 0.84 -22.94
N ASP A 43 -18.40 -0.40 -22.99
CA ASP A 43 -19.84 -0.68 -23.11
C ASP A 43 -20.55 -0.53 -21.77
N ARG A 44 -19.84 -0.83 -20.68
CA ARG A 44 -20.40 -0.86 -19.32
C ARG A 44 -19.98 0.33 -18.46
N ALA A 45 -19.12 1.22 -18.99
CA ALA A 45 -18.66 2.44 -18.34
C ALA A 45 -18.12 2.23 -16.91
N TYR A 46 -17.43 1.10 -16.70
CA TYR A 46 -16.66 0.87 -15.47
C TYR A 46 -15.19 0.64 -15.81
N GLY A 47 -14.33 1.03 -14.87
CA GLY A 47 -12.89 0.91 -15.04
C GLY A 47 -12.16 0.86 -13.72
N GLY A 48 -10.92 0.40 -13.79
CA GLY A 48 -10.00 0.33 -12.67
C GLY A 48 -8.63 0.85 -13.07
N PHE A 49 -7.96 1.46 -12.11
CA PHE A 49 -6.61 1.96 -12.26
C PHE A 49 -5.81 1.58 -11.02
N ILE A 50 -4.64 0.99 -11.23
CA ILE A 50 -3.69 0.60 -10.19
C ILE A 50 -2.38 1.30 -10.49
N GLN A 51 -1.85 2.00 -9.50
CA GLN A 51 -0.55 2.65 -9.58
C GLN A 51 0.33 2.19 -8.42
N THR A 52 1.55 1.80 -8.74
CA THR A 52 2.60 1.49 -7.77
C THR A 52 3.78 2.41 -8.03
N LEU A 53 4.11 3.26 -7.06
CA LEU A 53 5.31 4.09 -7.09
C LEU A 53 6.29 3.58 -6.04
N LEU A 54 7.50 3.30 -6.50
CA LEU A 54 8.63 2.89 -5.67
C LEU A 54 9.69 3.98 -5.75
N ILE A 55 10.25 4.36 -4.62
CA ILE A 55 11.40 5.27 -4.53
C ILE A 55 12.50 4.53 -3.78
N ALA A 56 13.66 4.39 -4.43
CA ALA A 56 14.85 3.82 -3.82
C ALA A 56 15.58 4.83 -2.93
N SER A 57 16.15 4.32 -1.85
CA SER A 57 17.12 5.06 -1.05
C SER A 57 18.43 5.22 -1.83
N GLU A 58 19.02 6.42 -1.78
CA GLU A 58 20.33 6.70 -2.39
C GLU A 58 21.46 5.89 -1.73
N ARG A 59 21.29 5.49 -0.47
CA ARG A 59 22.32 4.76 0.28
C ARG A 59 22.32 3.27 -0.01
N THR A 60 21.15 2.64 0.01
CA THR A 60 21.03 1.17 -0.12
C THR A 60 20.71 0.73 -1.54
N GLY A 61 20.22 1.64 -2.39
CA GLY A 61 19.71 1.31 -3.72
C GLY A 61 18.42 0.49 -3.70
N LEU A 62 17.84 0.23 -2.52
CA LEU A 62 16.59 -0.52 -2.34
C LEU A 62 15.41 0.44 -2.13
N PRO A 63 14.19 0.05 -2.56
CA PRO A 63 12.98 0.84 -2.28
C PRO A 63 12.76 1.07 -0.79
N ASN A 64 12.68 2.33 -0.36
CA ASN A 64 12.32 2.73 1.00
C ASN A 64 10.94 3.40 1.08
N VAL A 65 10.44 3.97 -0.03
CA VAL A 65 9.08 4.51 -0.12
C VAL A 65 8.28 3.69 -1.13
N PHE A 66 7.09 3.28 -0.69
CA PHE A 66 6.11 2.57 -1.48
C PHE A 66 4.81 3.36 -1.45
N MET A 67 4.22 3.59 -2.62
CA MET A 67 2.87 4.11 -2.74
C MET A 67 2.07 3.17 -3.64
N PHE A 68 1.01 2.61 -3.08
CA PHE A 68 0.03 1.81 -3.80
C PHE A 68 -1.26 2.60 -3.88
N MET A 69 -1.75 2.82 -5.09
CA MET A 69 -2.99 3.53 -5.34
C MET A 69 -3.90 2.65 -6.19
N VAL A 70 -5.16 2.57 -5.80
CA VAL A 70 -6.21 1.88 -6.53
C VAL A 70 -7.37 2.84 -6.70
N GLU A 71 -7.76 3.06 -7.93
CA GLU A 71 -8.89 3.89 -8.31
C GLU A 71 -9.89 3.02 -9.07
N LYS A 72 -11.18 3.22 -8.79
CA LYS A 72 -12.28 2.56 -9.49
C LYS A 72 -13.24 3.64 -9.96
N HIS A 73 -13.68 3.53 -11.20
CA HIS A 73 -14.70 4.38 -11.76
C HIS A 73 -15.89 3.56 -12.22
N SER A 74 -17.09 4.09 -11.98
CA SER A 74 -18.34 3.54 -12.51
C SER A 74 -19.39 4.64 -12.56
N LEU A 75 -20.15 4.72 -13.66
CA LEU A 75 -21.30 5.62 -13.80
C LEU A 75 -20.99 7.09 -13.46
N GLY A 76 -19.81 7.59 -13.81
CA GLY A 76 -19.42 8.97 -13.50
C GLY A 76 -18.89 9.19 -12.08
N HIS A 77 -18.91 8.17 -11.22
CA HIS A 77 -18.38 8.21 -9.87
C HIS A 77 -17.03 7.52 -9.78
N THR A 78 -16.10 8.17 -9.09
CA THR A 78 -14.75 7.65 -8.85
C THR A 78 -14.53 7.46 -7.36
N ARG A 79 -13.98 6.30 -7.00
CA ARG A 79 -13.47 6.00 -5.66
C ARG A 79 -11.97 5.78 -5.74
N TYR A 80 -11.24 6.32 -4.78
CA TYR A 80 -9.80 6.12 -4.72
C TYR A 80 -9.36 5.63 -3.34
N TYR A 81 -8.37 4.74 -3.34
CA TYR A 81 -7.70 4.19 -2.18
C TYR A 81 -6.21 4.36 -2.38
N ALA A 82 -5.51 4.92 -1.39
CA ALA A 82 -4.07 5.07 -1.46
C ALA A 82 -3.41 4.64 -0.15
N LEU A 83 -2.39 3.80 -0.27
CA LEU A 83 -1.55 3.32 0.82
C LEU A 83 -0.13 3.84 0.58
N TYR A 84 0.37 4.64 1.51
CA TYR A 84 1.75 5.09 1.54
C TYR A 84 2.46 4.37 2.66
N LEU A 85 3.62 3.82 2.34
CA LEU A 85 4.49 3.14 3.27
C LEU A 85 5.89 3.69 3.09
N LYS A 86 6.47 4.20 4.17
CA LYS A 86 7.88 4.58 4.25
C LYS A 86 8.57 3.67 5.24
N VAL A 87 9.62 2.99 4.80
CA VAL A 87 10.39 2.02 5.58
C VAL A 87 11.87 2.32 5.43
N GLU A 88 12.42 3.04 6.40
CA GLU A 88 13.87 3.28 6.52
C GLU A 88 14.39 2.52 7.75
N GLY A 89 15.57 1.91 7.64
CA GLY A 89 16.20 1.18 8.75
C GLY A 89 15.48 -0.11 9.22
N LEU A 90 14.37 -0.52 8.58
CA LEU A 90 13.58 -1.69 9.01
C LEU A 90 14.36 -3.01 8.95
N ALA A 91 15.15 -3.22 7.90
CA ALA A 91 15.95 -4.44 7.76
C ALA A 91 16.98 -4.58 8.89
N ALA A 92 17.63 -3.48 9.28
CA ALA A 92 18.59 -3.46 10.39
C ALA A 92 17.89 -3.69 11.74
N ALA A 93 16.74 -3.05 11.98
CA ALA A 93 15.98 -3.24 13.21
C ALA A 93 15.42 -4.67 13.34
N LEU A 94 14.94 -5.27 12.25
CA LEU A 94 14.50 -6.67 12.21
C LEU A 94 15.67 -7.61 12.46
N TYR A 95 16.83 -7.35 11.87
CA TYR A 95 18.04 -8.13 12.13
C TYR A 95 18.42 -8.09 13.61
N GLU A 96 18.41 -6.92 14.24
CA GLU A 96 18.72 -6.77 15.67
C GLU A 96 17.71 -7.51 16.56
N GLU A 97 16.41 -7.39 16.28
CA GLU A 97 15.37 -8.08 17.06
C GLU A 97 15.39 -9.60 16.83
N LEU A 98 15.66 -10.08 15.62
CA LEU A 98 15.84 -11.50 15.33
C LEU A 98 17.08 -12.07 16.02
N HIS A 99 18.18 -11.32 16.05
CA HIS A 99 19.40 -11.72 16.76
C HIS A 99 19.19 -11.79 18.28
N LYS A 100 18.39 -10.89 18.86
CA LYS A 100 17.97 -10.98 20.27
C LYS A 100 17.14 -12.26 20.53
N ILE A 101 16.36 -12.72 19.56
CA ILE A 101 15.55 -13.93 19.68
C ILE A 101 16.41 -15.20 19.53
N SER A 102 17.38 -15.22 18.62
CA SER A 102 18.25 -16.39 18.41
C SER A 102 19.16 -16.70 19.61
N HIS A 103 19.46 -15.71 20.45
CA HIS A 103 20.21 -15.89 21.70
C HIS A 103 19.37 -16.40 22.87
N ILE A 104 18.03 -16.43 22.76
CA ILE A 104 17.15 -17.00 23.80
C ILE A 104 16.97 -18.49 23.48
N GLU A 105 17.76 -19.31 24.18
CA GLU A 105 17.79 -20.77 24.12
C GLU A 105 16.39 -21.41 24.19
N THR A 106 16.05 -22.26 23.19
CA THR A 106 15.44 -23.61 23.35
C THR A 106 14.89 -24.26 22.06
N GLN A 107 14.99 -23.67 20.86
CA GLN A 107 14.61 -24.35 19.60
C GLN A 107 15.64 -24.15 18.47
N LYS A 108 16.76 -24.87 18.56
CA LYS A 108 18.02 -24.55 17.87
C LYS A 108 18.20 -25.07 16.43
N GLU A 109 17.30 -25.88 15.86
CA GLU A 109 17.65 -26.60 14.62
C GLU A 109 16.93 -26.15 13.33
N LYS A 110 15.72 -25.59 13.39
CA LYS A 110 14.98 -25.16 12.18
C LYS A 110 15.10 -23.66 11.90
N ILE A 111 15.16 -22.83 12.92
CA ILE A 111 15.29 -21.37 12.79
C ILE A 111 16.72 -20.99 12.38
N SER A 112 17.73 -21.74 12.85
CA SER A 112 19.15 -21.51 12.50
C SER A 112 19.41 -21.62 11.01
N ARG A 113 18.85 -22.62 10.31
CA ARG A 113 18.99 -22.75 8.84
C ARG A 113 18.34 -21.61 8.06
N VAL A 114 17.18 -21.12 8.49
CA VAL A 114 16.50 -20.00 7.83
C VAL A 114 17.24 -18.69 8.09
N LEU A 115 17.75 -18.50 9.31
CA LEU A 115 18.62 -17.39 9.68
C LEU A 115 19.93 -17.43 8.89
N ASP A 116 20.59 -18.59 8.76
CA ASP A 116 21.81 -18.74 7.96
C ASP A 116 21.57 -18.39 6.49
N VAL A 117 20.43 -18.78 5.91
CA VAL A 117 20.06 -18.40 4.53
C VAL A 117 19.82 -16.89 4.41
N LEU A 118 19.17 -16.28 5.41
CA LEU A 118 18.95 -14.83 5.48
C LEU A 118 20.24 -14.03 5.75
N MET A 119 21.19 -14.60 6.52
CA MET A 119 22.50 -14.03 6.81
C MET A 119 23.46 -14.15 5.61
N ASN A 120 23.31 -15.21 4.81
CA ASN A 120 24.06 -15.40 3.55
C ASN A 120 23.59 -14.47 2.43
N LEU A 121 22.39 -13.89 2.53
CA LEU A 121 22.01 -12.72 1.74
C LEU A 121 22.82 -11.53 2.28
N LYS A 122 24.00 -11.29 1.70
CA LYS A 122 24.88 -10.13 1.94
C LYS A 122 24.14 -8.81 1.65
N VAL A 123 23.20 -8.42 2.50
CA VAL A 123 22.63 -7.08 2.53
C VAL A 123 23.67 -6.23 3.25
N SER A 124 24.31 -5.32 2.51
CA SER A 124 25.30 -4.40 3.10
C SER A 124 24.62 -3.55 4.18
N THR A 125 24.89 -3.85 5.45
CA THR A 125 24.48 -3.07 6.62
C THR A 125 25.55 -2.05 6.99
N GLU A 126 26.16 -1.39 5.99
CA GLU A 126 27.31 -0.50 6.24
C GLU A 126 26.93 0.80 6.96
N ASN A 127 25.65 1.15 7.09
CA ASN A 127 25.19 2.24 7.97
C ASN A 127 23.77 1.95 8.50
N PRO A 128 23.56 1.70 9.80
CA PRO A 128 22.22 1.52 10.35
C PRO A 128 21.48 2.86 10.31
N GLU A 129 20.61 3.04 9.32
CA GLU A 129 19.66 4.14 9.33
C GLU A 129 18.73 4.00 10.53
N ASN A 130 18.41 5.13 11.16
CA ASN A 130 17.44 5.14 12.25
C ASN A 130 16.09 4.62 11.73
N LEU A 131 15.47 3.72 12.48
CA LEU A 131 14.18 3.14 12.09
C LEU A 131 13.14 4.25 11.96
N HIS A 132 12.58 4.38 10.77
CA HIS A 132 11.48 5.28 10.46
C HIS A 132 10.46 4.50 9.63
N LEU A 133 9.39 4.07 10.30
CA LEU A 133 8.27 3.39 9.67
C LEU A 133 7.06 4.33 9.70
N GLU A 134 6.55 4.68 8.53
CA GLU A 134 5.36 5.52 8.38
C GLU A 134 4.36 4.80 7.48
N LEU A 135 3.11 4.73 7.95
CA LEU A 135 1.99 4.12 7.25
C LEU A 135 0.87 5.16 7.14
N ILE A 136 0.48 5.52 5.94
CA ILE A 136 -0.64 6.43 5.69
C ILE A 136 -1.64 5.74 4.77
N LEU A 137 -2.87 5.60 5.24
CA LEU A 137 -4.00 5.13 4.44
C LEU A 137 -4.93 6.29 4.13
N LYS A 138 -5.22 6.50 2.85
CA LYS A 138 -6.19 7.47 2.35
C LYS A 138 -7.34 6.79 1.63
N ILE A 139 -8.57 7.27 1.87
CA ILE A 139 -9.79 6.79 1.21
C ILE A 139 -10.58 8.01 0.73
N ASP A 140 -10.80 8.08 -0.58
CA ASP A 140 -11.15 9.32 -1.28
C ASP A 140 -10.22 10.43 -0.75
N GLY A 141 -10.42 11.74 -0.87
CA GLY A 141 -9.40 12.78 -0.53
C GLY A 141 -8.58 12.69 0.80
N ARG A 142 -8.94 11.81 1.73
CA ARG A 142 -8.82 11.96 3.17
C ARG A 142 -7.93 10.89 3.79
N THR A 143 -7.02 11.32 4.65
CA THR A 143 -6.24 10.40 5.50
C THR A 143 -7.12 9.81 6.58
N ILE A 144 -7.29 8.49 6.56
CA ILE A 144 -8.10 7.75 7.54
C ILE A 144 -7.21 7.18 8.65
N VAL A 145 -6.01 6.71 8.28
CA VAL A 145 -5.03 6.18 9.23
C VAL A 145 -3.68 6.83 8.91
N SER A 146 -3.00 7.28 9.96
CA SER A 146 -1.60 7.67 9.90
C SER A 146 -0.92 7.10 11.14
N GLN A 147 0.08 6.26 10.94
CA GLN A 147 0.88 5.69 12.00
C GLN A 147 2.35 5.92 11.71
N TYR A 148 3.06 6.35 12.74
CA TYR A 148 4.49 6.54 12.72
C TYR A 148 5.12 5.73 13.86
N MET A 149 6.19 5.00 13.55
CA MET A 149 6.95 4.23 14.51
C MET A 149 8.44 4.55 14.38
N ASN A 150 9.03 4.92 15.51
CA ASN A 150 10.47 5.03 15.71
C ASN A 150 11.03 3.73 16.33
N GLN A 151 12.34 3.66 16.55
CA GLN A 151 13.02 2.49 17.16
C GLN A 151 12.38 2.03 18.48
N THR A 152 12.04 2.97 19.37
CA THR A 152 11.49 2.64 20.69
C THR A 152 10.04 2.16 20.61
N SER A 153 9.21 2.83 19.81
CA SER A 153 7.83 2.42 19.54
C SER A 153 7.78 1.03 18.90
N PHE A 154 8.66 0.77 17.92
CA PHE A 154 8.75 -0.52 17.27
C PHE A 154 9.15 -1.64 18.24
N SER A 155 10.20 -1.45 19.05
CA SER A 155 10.61 -2.44 20.06
C SER A 155 9.53 -2.70 21.11
N ASN A 156 8.76 -1.69 21.48
CA ASN A 156 7.62 -1.88 22.39
C ASN A 156 6.49 -2.66 21.72
N TRP A 157 6.18 -2.35 20.47
CA TRP A 157 5.17 -3.06 19.69
C TRP A 157 5.56 -4.54 19.50
N THR A 158 6.81 -4.85 19.15
CA THR A 158 7.27 -6.25 19.01
C THR A 158 7.16 -7.01 20.32
N LYS A 159 7.47 -6.39 21.47
CA LYS A 159 7.27 -6.99 22.79
C LYS A 159 5.80 -7.29 23.10
N VAL A 160 4.89 -6.38 22.76
CA VAL A 160 3.44 -6.56 22.96
C VAL A 160 2.93 -7.70 22.08
N VAL A 161 3.28 -7.69 20.79
CA VAL A 161 2.91 -8.76 19.85
C VAL A 161 3.45 -10.11 20.34
N LYS A 162 4.68 -10.15 20.85
CA LYS A 162 5.26 -11.37 21.43
C LYS A 162 4.44 -11.87 22.63
N LYS A 163 4.06 -10.98 23.56
CA LYS A 163 3.19 -11.33 24.70
C LYS A 163 1.81 -11.82 24.27
N LEU A 164 1.22 -11.23 23.24
CA LEU A 164 -0.04 -11.71 22.65
C LEU A 164 0.14 -13.07 21.96
N SER A 165 1.26 -13.30 21.27
CA SER A 165 1.50 -14.59 20.62
C SER A 165 1.68 -15.74 21.63
N SER A 166 2.20 -15.46 22.83
CA SER A 166 2.26 -16.45 23.91
C SER A 166 0.90 -16.75 24.56
N LEU A 167 -0.14 -15.96 24.25
CA LEU A 167 -1.51 -16.12 24.74
C LEU A 167 -2.42 -16.93 23.79
N TYR A 168 -1.84 -17.66 22.81
CA TYR A 168 -2.57 -18.64 22.00
C TYR A 168 -3.22 -19.71 22.92
N PHE A 169 -4.53 -20.06 22.97
CA PHE A 169 -5.84 -19.60 22.50
C PHE A 169 -6.91 -20.29 23.38
N GLU A 170 -7.74 -19.55 24.13
CA GLU A 170 -9.09 -19.99 24.57
C GLU A 170 -9.99 -18.74 24.76
N PHE A 171 -10.21 -17.98 23.70
CA PHE A 171 -11.19 -16.90 23.74
C PHE A 171 -12.12 -16.95 22.52
N SER A 172 -13.41 -17.03 22.78
CA SER A 172 -14.45 -16.86 21.77
C SER A 172 -14.85 -15.40 21.73
N MET A 173 -14.34 -14.65 20.75
CA MET A 173 -14.75 -13.27 20.52
C MET A 173 -15.85 -13.23 19.46
N ASN A 174 -17.06 -12.86 19.86
CA ASN A 174 -18.13 -12.54 18.92
C ASN A 174 -17.97 -11.09 18.46
N TYR A 175 -17.39 -10.90 17.28
CA TYR A 175 -17.28 -9.60 16.63
C TYR A 175 -18.37 -9.47 15.56
N GLN A 176 -19.25 -8.47 15.70
CA GLN A 176 -20.22 -8.10 14.67
C GLN A 176 -19.93 -6.67 14.21
N SER A 177 -19.75 -6.50 12.90
CA SER A 177 -19.54 -5.20 12.27
C SER A 177 -20.66 -4.97 11.25
N LEU A 178 -21.40 -3.87 11.41
CA LEU A 178 -22.42 -3.42 10.47
C LEU A 178 -21.81 -2.32 9.60
N ASN A 179 -21.46 -2.67 8.36
CA ASN A 179 -21.03 -1.71 7.36
C ASN A 179 -22.19 -1.44 6.40
N PHE A 180 -22.56 -0.15 6.28
CA PHE A 180 -23.47 0.31 5.26
C PHE A 180 -22.64 0.89 4.11
N PRO A 181 -22.43 0.14 3.00
CA PRO A 181 -21.72 0.68 1.86
C PRO A 181 -22.47 1.93 1.37
N VAL A 182 -21.74 3.04 1.21
CA VAL A 182 -22.32 4.35 0.88
C VAL A 182 -23.22 4.26 -0.34
N ILE A 183 -24.43 4.75 -0.13
CA ILE A 183 -25.56 4.73 -1.04
C ILE A 183 -25.44 5.98 -1.92
N ILE A 184 -25.13 5.81 -3.21
CA ILE A 184 -25.35 6.91 -4.16
C ILE A 184 -26.87 7.06 -4.26
N SER A 185 -27.40 8.13 -3.66
CA SER A 185 -28.81 8.51 -3.78
C SER A 185 -28.90 9.85 -4.52
N THR A 186 -29.72 9.88 -5.56
CA THR A 186 -30.09 11.13 -6.22
C THR A 186 -31.60 11.21 -6.27
N SER A 187 -32.13 12.34 -5.82
CA SER A 187 -33.55 12.68 -5.89
C SER A 187 -33.72 13.71 -6.99
N ARG A 188 -34.51 13.39 -8.02
CA ARG A 188 -34.84 14.31 -9.11
C ARG A 188 -36.35 14.49 -9.20
N PRO A 189 -36.85 15.73 -9.35
CA PRO A 189 -38.28 15.96 -9.56
C PRO A 189 -38.72 15.25 -10.85
N SER A 190 -39.86 14.56 -10.80
CA SER A 190 -40.49 13.98 -11.98
C SER A 190 -41.62 14.88 -12.49
N ASP A 191 -42.03 14.66 -13.74
CA ASP A 191 -43.07 15.44 -14.40
C ASP A 191 -44.44 15.33 -13.72
N ILE A 192 -44.66 14.30 -12.89
CA ILE A 192 -45.88 14.12 -12.09
C ILE A 192 -45.83 14.82 -10.72
N GLY A 193 -44.80 15.64 -10.47
CA GLY A 193 -44.67 16.43 -9.24
C GLY A 193 -44.17 15.68 -8.02
N THR A 194 -43.84 14.39 -8.14
CA THR A 194 -43.21 13.60 -7.08
C THR A 194 -41.71 13.39 -7.34
N PRO A 195 -40.86 13.31 -6.31
CA PRO A 195 -39.44 13.06 -6.51
C PRO A 195 -39.20 11.60 -6.94
N SER A 196 -38.48 11.42 -8.04
CA SER A 196 -37.88 10.13 -8.41
C SER A 196 -36.60 9.93 -7.59
N LEU A 197 -36.54 8.83 -6.84
CA LEU A 197 -35.36 8.43 -6.07
C LEU A 197 -34.60 7.36 -6.85
N ILE A 198 -33.38 7.66 -7.26
CA ILE A 198 -32.45 6.67 -7.81
C ILE A 198 -31.48 6.30 -6.69
N GLN A 199 -31.47 5.02 -6.34
CA GLN A 199 -30.62 4.47 -5.29
C GLN A 199 -29.80 3.29 -5.84
N ILE A 200 -28.47 3.40 -5.76
CA ILE A 200 -27.57 2.30 -6.12
C ILE A 200 -26.98 1.73 -4.84
N ARG A 201 -27.12 0.42 -4.66
CA ARG A 201 -26.50 -0.34 -3.57
C ARG A 201 -25.30 -1.10 -4.13
N SER A 202 -24.15 -0.94 -3.48
CA SER A 202 -22.95 -1.76 -3.73
C SER A 202 -22.92 -2.95 -2.80
#